data_AF-A0A3R6Z6C7-F1
#
_entry.id   AF-A0A3R6Z6C7-F1
#
_cell.length_a   1.000
_cell.length_b   1.000
_cell.length_c   1.000
_cell.angle_alpha   90.00
_cell.angle_beta   90.00
_cell.angle_gamma   90.00
#
_symmetry.space_group_name_H-M   'P 1'
#
loop_
_entity.id
_entity.type
_entity.pdbx_description
1 polymer ?
#
loop_
_entity_poly.entity_id
_entity_poly.type
_entity_poly.pdbx_seq_one_letter_code
_entity_poly.pdbx_strand_id
1 'polypeptide(L)'
;MAGYTHEQLVEATERALQGERQTDLSRIYNVPYRTLKLYIKKMRDTGSVVPKRRDPPPVLPTECEERLQTWIKDMQINGYPIKRHDLLVKVAEICNVLGIPELGEGWYKRFLERHPLITQRQAQVISRVRNEVDVNGIRTLFYTMAKLIIEERLDGHRLYNMDETGFASRKKSCAQGI
;
A
#
# COMPACT_ATOMS: atom_id res chain seq x y z
N MET A 1 -33.63 -2.28 3.43
CA MET A 1 -33.40 -1.86 4.82
C MET A 1 -31.90 -1.72 5.01
N ALA A 2 -31.41 -0.51 5.30
CA ALA A 2 -29.99 -0.27 5.50
C ALA A 2 -29.53 -0.96 6.78
N GLY A 3 -28.56 -1.87 6.68
CA GLY A 3 -27.92 -2.51 7.82
C GLY A 3 -27.02 -1.52 8.57
N TYR A 4 -26.83 -1.72 9.88
CA TYR A 4 -25.91 -0.93 10.69
C TYR A 4 -24.45 -1.13 10.23
N THR A 5 -23.64 -0.08 10.28
CA THR A 5 -22.19 -0.17 10.01
C THR A 5 -21.41 -0.65 11.22
N HIS A 6 -20.17 -1.08 11.00
CA HIS A 6 -19.30 -1.48 12.11
C HIS A 6 -18.99 -0.29 13.04
N GLU A 7 -18.78 0.89 12.48
CA GLU A 7 -18.55 2.14 13.23
C GLU A 7 -19.73 2.46 14.16
N GLN A 8 -20.97 2.39 13.65
CA GLN A 8 -22.18 2.59 14.44
C GLN A 8 -22.29 1.59 15.60
N LEU A 9 -21.85 0.34 15.37
CA LEU A 9 -21.84 -0.68 16.41
C LEU A 9 -20.78 -0.40 17.49
N VAL A 10 -19.59 0.04 17.11
CA VAL A 10 -18.51 0.40 18.06
C VAL A 10 -18.92 1.61 18.90
N GLU A 11 -19.39 2.67 18.27
CA GLU A 11 -19.84 3.88 18.95
C GLU A 11 -21.01 3.61 19.92
N ALA A 12 -22.01 2.83 19.48
CA ALA A 12 -23.11 2.41 20.35
C ALA A 12 -22.63 1.59 21.55
N THR A 13 -21.59 0.76 21.38
CA THR A 13 -21.04 -0.03 22.50
C THR A 13 -20.26 0.82 23.49
N GLU A 14 -19.51 1.82 23.04
CA GLU A 14 -18.79 2.75 23.92
C GLU A 14 -19.75 3.60 24.75
N ARG A 15 -20.79 4.19 24.12
CA ARG A 15 -21.83 4.96 24.82
C ARG A 15 -22.60 4.12 25.83
N ALA A 16 -22.86 2.86 25.49
CA ALA A 16 -23.48 1.93 26.44
C ALA A 16 -22.58 1.58 27.64
N LEU A 17 -21.26 1.61 27.47
CA LEU A 17 -20.29 1.44 28.57
C LEU A 17 -20.19 2.70 29.44
N GLN A 18 -20.37 3.89 28.86
CA GLN A 18 -20.47 5.16 29.58
C GLN A 18 -21.76 5.30 30.42
N GLY A 19 -22.68 4.34 30.33
CA GLY A 19 -23.88 4.26 31.18
C GLY A 19 -25.18 4.67 30.48
N GLU A 20 -25.16 4.96 29.18
CA GLU A 20 -26.38 5.26 28.44
C GLU A 20 -27.31 4.05 28.28
N ARG A 21 -28.61 4.32 28.11
CA ARG A 21 -29.62 3.27 27.96
C ARG A 21 -29.46 2.55 26.61
N GLN A 22 -29.10 1.28 26.69
CA GLN A 22 -28.92 0.38 25.55
C GLN A 22 -30.16 0.26 24.63
N THR A 23 -31.37 0.43 25.16
CA THR A 23 -32.62 0.41 24.38
C THR A 23 -32.72 1.59 23.43
N ASP A 24 -32.23 2.75 23.87
CA ASP A 24 -32.29 3.99 23.11
C ASP A 24 -31.19 3.97 22.04
N LEU A 25 -29.98 3.51 22.41
CA LEU A 25 -28.87 3.29 21.48
C LEU A 25 -29.23 2.27 20.38
N SER A 26 -29.97 1.20 20.72
CA SER A 26 -30.43 0.23 19.72
C SER A 26 -31.32 0.86 18.64
N ARG A 27 -32.15 1.84 19.03
CA ARG A 27 -33.04 2.57 18.10
C ARG A 27 -32.28 3.62 17.31
N ILE A 28 -31.42 4.40 17.96
CA ILE A 28 -30.64 5.49 17.35
C ILE A 28 -29.70 4.95 16.28
N TYR A 29 -28.94 3.89 16.60
CA TYR A 29 -27.93 3.33 15.71
C TYR A 29 -28.48 2.23 14.80
N ASN A 30 -29.78 1.90 14.90
CA ASN A 30 -30.42 0.79 14.18
C ASN A 30 -29.67 -0.56 14.36
N VAL A 31 -29.03 -0.74 15.52
CA VAL A 31 -28.32 -1.96 15.90
C VAL A 31 -29.28 -2.81 16.72
N PRO A 32 -29.53 -4.09 16.36
CA PRO A 32 -30.36 -4.97 17.17
C PRO A 32 -29.85 -5.07 18.61
N TYR A 33 -30.74 -4.88 19.58
CA TYR A 33 -30.41 -4.88 21.01
C TYR A 33 -29.58 -6.10 21.45
N ARG A 34 -29.87 -7.29 20.89
CA ARG A 34 -29.11 -8.53 21.16
C ARG A 34 -27.66 -8.44 20.71
N THR A 35 -27.39 -7.81 19.57
CA THR A 35 -26.05 -7.56 19.04
C THR A 35 -25.29 -6.60 19.96
N LEU A 36 -25.95 -5.51 20.37
CA LEU A 36 -25.37 -4.52 21.27
C LEU A 36 -24.96 -5.14 22.61
N LYS A 37 -25.85 -5.94 23.23
CA LYS A 37 -25.54 -6.68 24.47
C LYS A 37 -24.36 -7.63 24.33
N LEU A 38 -24.29 -8.37 23.21
CA LEU A 38 -23.20 -9.32 22.95
C LEU A 38 -21.85 -8.60 22.82
N TYR A 39 -21.85 -7.45 22.16
CA TYR A 39 -20.64 -6.64 21.99
C TYR A 39 -20.18 -5.97 23.29
N ILE A 40 -21.11 -5.44 24.10
CA ILE A 40 -20.80 -4.91 25.44
C ILE A 40 -20.17 -5.99 26.32
N LYS A 41 -20.73 -7.21 26.30
CA LYS A 41 -20.15 -8.33 27.04
C LYS A 41 -18.73 -8.63 26.56
N LYS A 42 -18.50 -8.71 25.24
CA LYS A 42 -17.15 -8.90 24.66
C LYS A 42 -16.17 -7.80 25.04
N MET A 43 -16.58 -6.53 25.05
CA MET A 43 -15.73 -5.44 25.54
C MET A 43 -15.32 -5.63 27.00
N ARG A 44 -16.26 -6.02 27.86
CA ARG A 44 -15.97 -6.25 29.28
C ARG A 44 -15.04 -7.44 29.51
N ASP A 45 -15.22 -8.52 28.76
CA ASP A 45 -14.46 -9.76 28.95
C ASP A 45 -13.07 -9.72 28.29
N THR A 46 -12.93 -9.03 27.16
CA THR A 46 -11.74 -9.11 26.28
C THR A 46 -11.07 -7.75 26.01
N GLY A 47 -11.67 -6.63 26.45
CA GLY A 47 -11.14 -5.28 26.24
C GLY A 47 -11.13 -4.80 24.78
N SER A 48 -11.63 -5.59 23.83
CA SER A 48 -11.57 -5.28 22.41
C SER A 48 -12.77 -5.82 21.64
N VAL A 49 -13.21 -5.05 20.65
CA VAL A 49 -14.28 -5.38 19.71
C VAL A 49 -13.73 -5.40 18.29
N VAL A 50 -12.61 -6.09 18.07
CA VAL A 50 -12.21 -6.31 16.68
C VAL A 50 -13.24 -7.26 16.04
N PRO A 51 -13.88 -6.89 14.92
CA PRO A 51 -14.78 -7.77 14.22
C PRO A 51 -14.00 -9.01 13.83
N LYS A 52 -14.41 -10.18 14.36
CA LYS A 52 -13.78 -11.45 14.01
C LYS A 52 -14.00 -11.67 12.51
N ARG A 53 -12.91 -11.73 11.75
CA ARG A 53 -12.94 -11.99 10.30
C ARG A 53 -13.75 -13.25 10.04
N ARG A 54 -14.71 -13.17 9.11
CA ARG A 54 -15.59 -14.30 8.73
C ARG A 54 -14.96 -15.20 7.68
N ASP A 55 -13.88 -14.75 7.04
CA ASP A 55 -13.18 -15.55 6.05
C ASP A 55 -12.30 -16.62 6.71
N PRO A 56 -12.04 -17.73 6.01
CA PRO A 56 -10.99 -18.66 6.37
C PRO A 56 -9.67 -17.91 6.60
N PRO A 57 -8.88 -18.34 7.60
CA PRO A 57 -7.55 -17.79 7.81
C PRO A 57 -6.70 -17.95 6.53
N PRO A 58 -5.78 -17.01 6.26
CA PRO A 58 -4.87 -17.14 5.13
C PRO A 58 -4.07 -18.44 5.24
N VAL A 59 -3.75 -19.03 4.08
CA VAL A 59 -3.00 -20.30 3.99
C VAL A 59 -1.58 -20.12 4.54
N LEU A 60 -0.97 -18.96 4.30
CA LEU A 60 0.25 -18.56 4.95
C LEU A 60 -0.06 -17.84 6.27
N PRO A 61 0.73 -18.08 7.34
CA PRO A 61 0.65 -17.29 8.56
C PRO A 61 0.77 -15.79 8.26
N THR A 62 0.04 -14.97 9.01
CA THR A 62 0.01 -13.51 8.80
C THR A 62 1.41 -12.89 8.88
N GLU A 63 2.24 -13.34 9.82
CA GLU A 63 3.64 -12.91 9.95
C GLU A 63 4.46 -13.20 8.69
N CYS A 64 4.23 -14.35 8.04
CA CYS A 64 4.91 -14.69 6.79
C CYS A 64 4.47 -13.76 5.65
N GLU A 65 3.17 -13.45 5.55
CA GLU A 65 2.68 -12.50 4.55
C GLU A 65 3.19 -11.07 4.77
N GLU A 66 3.32 -10.63 6.03
CA GLU A 66 3.91 -9.33 6.38
C GLU A 66 5.39 -9.27 6.00
N ARG A 67 6.17 -10.32 6.28
CA ARG A 67 7.57 -10.40 5.86
C ARG A 67 7.72 -10.41 4.34
N LEU A 68 6.82 -11.08 3.62
CA LEU A 68 6.76 -11.03 2.16
C LEU A 68 6.48 -9.61 1.66
N GLN A 69 5.54 -8.89 2.28
CA GLN A 69 5.28 -7.49 1.93
C GLN A 69 6.53 -6.62 2.15
N THR A 70 7.22 -6.74 3.28
CA THR A 70 8.44 -5.98 3.57
C THR A 70 9.52 -6.27 2.54
N TRP A 71 9.75 -7.55 2.23
CA TRP A 71 10.70 -7.95 1.19
C TRP A 71 10.36 -7.35 -0.19
N ILE A 72 9.08 -7.36 -0.59
CA ILE A 72 8.64 -6.75 -1.85
C ILE A 72 8.95 -5.25 -1.87
N LYS A 73 8.66 -4.53 -0.77
CA LYS A 73 8.96 -3.10 -0.66
C LYS A 73 10.45 -2.83 -0.75
N ASP A 74 11.27 -3.59 -0.03
CA ASP A 74 12.73 -3.42 -0.03
C ASP A 74 13.32 -3.65 -1.42
N MET A 75 12.85 -4.67 -2.13
CA MET A 75 13.29 -4.93 -3.50
C MET A 75 12.89 -3.79 -4.46
N GLN A 76 11.68 -3.24 -4.31
CA GLN A 76 11.24 -2.06 -5.07
C GLN A 76 12.08 -0.82 -4.76
N ILE A 77 12.41 -0.54 -3.50
CA ILE A 77 13.26 0.60 -3.08
C ILE A 77 14.67 0.47 -3.66
N ASN A 78 15.21 -0.74 -3.70
CA ASN A 78 16.54 -1.01 -4.24
C ASN A 78 16.57 -1.05 -5.79
N GLY A 79 15.46 -0.78 -6.47
CA GLY A 79 15.39 -0.73 -7.94
C GLY A 79 15.24 -2.10 -8.61
N TYR A 80 14.90 -3.14 -7.86
CA TYR A 80 14.66 -4.51 -8.35
C TYR A 80 13.18 -4.88 -8.17
N PRO A 81 12.24 -4.34 -8.97
CA PRO A 81 10.84 -4.67 -8.82
C PRO A 81 10.58 -6.16 -9.08
N ILE A 82 9.86 -6.80 -8.16
CA ILE A 82 9.55 -8.23 -8.18
C ILE A 82 8.34 -8.47 -9.08
N LYS A 83 8.48 -9.34 -10.09
CA LYS A 83 7.34 -9.73 -10.92
C LYS A 83 6.50 -10.79 -10.21
N ARG A 84 5.26 -10.94 -10.65
CA ARG A 84 4.36 -12.01 -10.15
C ARG A 84 4.99 -13.39 -10.19
N HIS A 85 5.70 -13.72 -11.27
CA HIS A 85 6.35 -15.03 -11.38
C HIS A 85 7.39 -15.23 -10.27
N ASP A 86 8.26 -14.25 -10.06
CA ASP A 86 9.32 -14.29 -9.05
C ASP A 86 8.72 -14.42 -7.63
N LEU A 87 7.61 -13.71 -7.37
CA LEU A 87 6.89 -13.84 -6.12
C LEU A 87 6.31 -15.26 -5.92
N LEU A 88 5.70 -15.85 -6.95
CA LEU A 88 5.15 -17.20 -6.86
C LEU A 88 6.24 -18.25 -6.64
N VAL A 89 7.39 -18.11 -7.31
CA VAL A 89 8.57 -18.96 -7.05
C VAL A 89 9.02 -18.83 -5.60
N LYS A 90 9.14 -17.61 -5.07
CA LYS A 90 9.53 -17.39 -3.67
C LYS A 90 8.54 -17.98 -2.68
N VAL A 91 7.25 -17.85 -2.97
CA VAL A 91 6.18 -18.41 -2.14
C VAL A 91 6.19 -19.93 -2.19
N ALA A 92 6.47 -20.53 -3.35
CA ALA A 92 6.63 -21.98 -3.48
C ALA A 92 7.80 -22.50 -2.62
N GLU A 93 8.93 -21.80 -2.57
CA GLU A 93 10.04 -22.11 -1.64
C GLU A 93 9.57 -22.10 -0.17
N ILE A 94 8.82 -21.07 0.23
CA ILE A 94 8.27 -20.96 1.59
C ILE A 94 7.30 -22.10 1.88
N CYS A 95 6.43 -22.44 0.93
CA CYS A 95 5.47 -23.54 1.07
C CYS A 95 6.18 -24.88 1.26
N ASN A 96 7.25 -25.14 0.50
CA ASN A 96 8.07 -26.34 0.64
C ASN A 96 8.69 -26.46 2.04
N VAL A 97 9.20 -25.36 2.60
CA VAL A 97 9.77 -25.35 3.95
C VAL A 97 8.70 -25.58 5.02
N LEU A 98 7.50 -25.03 4.82
CA LEU A 98 6.38 -25.15 5.76
C LEU A 98 5.56 -26.45 5.59
N GLY A 99 5.85 -27.26 4.57
CA GLY A 99 5.06 -28.46 4.26
C GLY A 99 3.64 -28.16 3.79
N ILE A 100 3.41 -26.98 3.19
CA ILE A 100 2.11 -26.51 2.72
C ILE A 100 2.02 -26.76 1.19
N PRO A 101 0.85 -27.13 0.65
CA PRO A 101 0.66 -27.25 -0.80
C PRO A 101 0.94 -25.92 -1.53
N GLU A 102 1.40 -26.03 -2.77
CA GLU A 102 1.78 -24.87 -3.59
C GLU A 102 0.62 -23.90 -3.79
N LEU A 103 0.93 -22.60 -3.67
CA LEU A 103 -0.04 -21.53 -3.72
C LEU A 103 -0.10 -20.93 -5.12
N GLY A 104 -1.28 -21.03 -5.74
CA GLY A 104 -1.52 -20.54 -7.09
C GLY A 104 -2.12 -19.14 -7.18
N GLU A 105 -2.74 -18.86 -8.32
CA GLU A 105 -3.32 -17.57 -8.68
C GLU A 105 -4.37 -17.05 -7.69
N GLY A 106 -5.21 -17.95 -7.16
CA GLY A 106 -6.23 -17.59 -6.17
C GLY A 106 -5.63 -17.04 -4.87
N TRP A 107 -4.46 -17.53 -4.46
CA TRP A 107 -3.76 -16.98 -3.29
C TRP A 107 -3.17 -15.61 -3.62
N TYR A 108 -2.49 -15.45 -4.77
CA TYR A 108 -1.87 -14.19 -5.18
C TYR A 108 -2.88 -13.04 -5.22
N LYS A 109 -4.05 -13.25 -5.83
CA LYS A 109 -5.11 -12.23 -5.88
C LYS A 109 -5.55 -11.80 -4.47
N ARG A 110 -5.82 -12.77 -3.59
CA ARG A 110 -6.24 -12.49 -2.22
C ARG A 110 -5.13 -11.87 -1.38
N PHE A 111 -3.87 -12.20 -1.65
CA PHE A 111 -2.70 -11.59 -1.01
C PHE A 111 -2.63 -10.10 -1.35
N LEU A 112 -2.79 -9.72 -2.62
CA LEU A 112 -2.85 -8.31 -3.01
C LEU A 112 -4.06 -7.57 -2.41
N GLU A 113 -5.23 -8.21 -2.34
CA GLU A 113 -6.41 -7.63 -1.68
C GLU A 113 -6.17 -7.35 -0.19
N ARG A 114 -5.36 -8.18 0.49
CA ARG A 114 -4.96 -7.96 1.89
C ARG A 114 -3.87 -6.91 2.06
N HIS A 115 -3.05 -6.71 1.03
CA HIS A 115 -1.86 -5.86 1.08
C HIS A 115 -1.94 -4.73 0.04
N PRO A 116 -2.87 -3.76 0.19
CA PRO A 116 -3.11 -2.72 -0.81
C PRO A 116 -1.93 -1.77 -1.03
N LEU A 117 -0.94 -1.78 -0.13
CA LEU A 117 0.32 -1.04 -0.28
C LEU A 117 1.20 -1.61 -1.41
N ILE A 118 0.98 -2.86 -1.82
CA ILE A 118 1.67 -3.48 -2.95
C ILE A 118 0.94 -3.07 -4.22
N THR A 119 1.27 -1.89 -4.72
CA THR A 119 0.70 -1.37 -5.97
C THR A 119 1.53 -1.85 -7.16
N GLN A 120 0.86 -2.31 -8.21
CA GLN A 120 1.50 -2.55 -9.50
C GLN A 120 1.98 -1.22 -10.09
N ARG A 121 3.29 -1.06 -10.29
CA ARG A 121 3.85 0.17 -10.87
C ARG A 121 4.68 -0.16 -12.09
N GLN A 122 4.36 0.48 -13.21
CA GLN A 122 5.29 0.53 -14.33
C GLN A 122 6.46 1.43 -13.92
N ALA A 123 7.63 0.82 -13.73
CA ALA A 123 8.86 1.58 -13.55
C ALA A 123 9.10 2.44 -14.80
N GLN A 124 9.22 3.75 -14.61
CA GLN A 124 9.74 4.60 -15.67
C GLN A 124 11.24 4.31 -15.79
N VAL A 125 11.71 4.03 -17.01
CA VAL A 125 13.14 3.87 -17.28
C VAL A 125 13.78 5.25 -17.17
N ILE A 126 14.27 5.56 -15.98
CA ILE A 126 15.05 6.75 -15.69
C ILE A 126 16.53 6.35 -15.76
N SER A 127 17.37 7.17 -16.39
CA SER A 127 18.81 6.90 -16.44
C SER A 127 19.38 6.89 -15.01
N ARG A 128 20.32 5.99 -14.72
CA ARG A 128 20.95 5.84 -13.38
C ARG A 128 21.46 7.18 -12.82
N VAL A 129 22.01 8.04 -13.68
CA VAL A 129 22.50 9.39 -13.33
C VAL A 129 21.41 10.26 -12.68
N ARG A 130 20.14 10.09 -13.08
CA ARG A 130 19.01 10.83 -12.49
C ARG A 130 18.59 10.28 -11.11
N ASN A 131 18.91 9.03 -10.78
CA ASN A 131 18.68 8.47 -9.44
C ASN A 131 19.73 8.92 -8.42
N GLU A 132 20.90 9.38 -8.87
CA GLU A 132 21.99 9.88 -8.03
C GLU A 132 21.87 11.39 -7.73
N VAL A 133 20.82 12.05 -8.23
CA VAL A 133 20.59 13.48 -8.02
C VAL A 133 20.11 13.73 -6.58
N ASP A 134 20.97 14.35 -5.78
CA ASP A 134 20.66 14.79 -4.42
C ASP A 134 19.92 16.15 -4.40
N VAL A 135 19.09 16.36 -3.37
CA VAL A 135 18.37 17.61 -3.13
C VAL A 135 19.33 18.79 -2.99
N ASN A 136 20.48 18.59 -2.36
CA ASN A 136 21.48 19.66 -2.25
C ASN A 136 22.11 19.98 -3.61
N GLY A 137 22.29 18.98 -4.47
CA GLY A 137 22.74 19.18 -5.85
C GLY A 137 21.75 20.04 -6.65
N ILE A 138 20.46 19.73 -6.55
CA ILE A 138 19.39 20.52 -7.20
C ILE A 138 19.38 21.96 -6.67
N ARG A 139 19.44 22.15 -5.35
CA ARG A 139 19.48 23.48 -4.73
C ARG A 139 20.69 24.27 -5.19
N THR A 140 21.87 23.64 -5.21
CA THR A 140 23.12 24.28 -5.66
C THR A 140 23.01 24.73 -7.11
N LEU A 141 22.52 23.87 -8.01
CA LEU A 141 22.29 24.23 -9.40
C LEU A 141 21.32 25.42 -9.52
N PHE A 142 20.17 25.35 -8.84
CA PHE A 142 19.15 26.39 -8.89
C PHE A 142 19.67 27.75 -8.42
N TYR A 143 20.31 27.81 -7.24
CA TYR A 143 20.82 29.08 -6.71
C TYR A 143 22.00 29.62 -7.53
N THR A 144 22.84 28.74 -8.07
CA THR A 144 23.94 29.15 -8.96
C THR A 144 23.39 29.76 -10.26
N MET A 145 22.39 29.12 -10.87
CA MET A 145 21.74 29.66 -12.06
C MET A 145 21.03 31.00 -11.77
N ALA A 146 20.28 31.09 -10.67
CA ALA A 146 19.61 32.32 -10.27
C ALA A 146 20.61 33.47 -10.06
N LYS A 147 21.74 33.19 -9.40
CA LYS A 147 22.84 34.15 -9.21
C LYS A 147 23.40 34.63 -10.54
N LEU A 148 23.73 33.71 -11.45
CA LEU A 148 24.27 34.04 -12.77
C LEU A 148 23.29 34.85 -13.63
N ILE A 149 21.99 34.54 -13.58
CA ILE A 149 20.96 35.29 -14.30
C ILE A 149 20.95 36.76 -13.84
N ILE A 150 21.05 36.99 -12.53
CA ILE A 150 21.03 38.34 -11.96
C ILE A 150 22.33 39.09 -12.26
N GLU A 151 23.49 38.48 -11.98
CA GLU A 151 24.80 39.12 -12.10
C GLU A 151 25.18 39.40 -13.55
N GLU A 152 24.97 38.43 -14.44
CA GLU A 152 25.35 38.52 -15.86
C GLU A 152 24.22 39.06 -16.75
N ARG A 153 23.06 39.40 -16.16
CA ARG A 153 21.85 39.82 -16.87
C ARG A 153 21.50 38.88 -18.03
N LEU A 154 21.54 37.58 -17.75
CA LEU A 154 21.21 36.56 -18.75
C LEU A 154 19.73 36.67 -19.09
N ASP A 155 19.46 37.02 -20.33
CA ASP A 155 18.12 37.10 -20.88
C ASP A 155 17.80 35.85 -21.72
N GLY A 156 16.52 35.53 -21.86
CA GLY A 156 16.05 34.34 -22.58
C GLY A 156 16.56 34.27 -24.02
N HIS A 157 16.86 35.41 -24.64
CA HIS A 157 17.45 35.49 -25.99
C HIS A 157 18.87 34.92 -26.10
N ARG A 158 19.56 34.67 -24.97
CA ARG A 158 20.90 34.07 -24.94
C ARG A 158 20.90 32.62 -24.47
N LEU A 159 19.72 32.06 -24.18
CA LEU A 159 19.57 30.67 -23.75
C LEU A 159 19.32 29.79 -24.97
N TYR A 160 20.34 29.03 -25.35
CA TYR A 160 20.24 28.07 -26.45
C TYR A 160 20.08 26.67 -25.87
N ASN A 161 19.08 25.95 -26.35
CA ASN A 161 18.97 24.53 -26.07
C ASN A 161 19.92 23.76 -27.00
N MET A 162 20.66 22.79 -26.46
CA MET A 162 21.61 21.94 -27.20
C MET A 162 21.33 20.45 -26.97
N ASP A 163 20.10 20.08 -26.64
CA ASP A 163 19.76 18.67 -26.47
C ASP A 163 19.67 17.95 -27.83
N GLU A 164 20.30 16.78 -27.90
CA GLU A 164 20.19 15.92 -29.07
C GLU A 164 18.89 15.13 -29.00
N THR A 165 17.94 15.42 -29.91
CA THR A 165 16.74 14.61 -30.07
C THR A 165 17.03 13.46 -31.05
N GLY A 166 17.26 12.26 -30.51
CA GLY A 166 17.47 11.07 -31.33
C GLY A 166 16.19 10.66 -32.08
N PHE A 167 16.24 10.59 -33.41
CA PHE A 167 15.15 10.03 -34.20
C PHE A 167 15.14 8.50 -34.12
N ALA A 168 14.17 7.94 -33.41
CA ALA A 168 14.00 6.50 -33.32
C ALA A 168 13.28 5.94 -34.57
N SER A 169 14.01 5.26 -35.44
CA SER A 169 13.44 4.31 -36.39
C SER A 169 12.90 3.08 -35.61
N ARG A 170 11.58 3.06 -35.31
CA ARG A 170 10.65 1.94 -34.91
C ARG A 170 11.27 0.61 -34.39
N LYS A 171 10.76 -0.15 -33.41
CA LYS A 171 9.63 -0.18 -32.43
C LYS A 171 10.20 -0.93 -31.20
N LYS A 172 9.90 -0.51 -29.96
CA LYS A 172 10.18 -1.35 -28.77
C LYS A 172 8.86 -1.96 -28.26
N SER A 173 8.83 -3.28 -28.14
CA SER A 173 7.81 -4.01 -27.37
C SER A 173 8.07 -3.79 -25.87
N CYS A 174 7.08 -3.24 -25.16
CA CYS A 174 7.15 -3.08 -23.71
C CYS A 174 6.85 -4.42 -23.02
N ALA A 175 7.76 -4.88 -22.16
CA ALA A 175 7.46 -5.87 -21.15
C ALA A 175 7.08 -5.14 -19.85
N GLN A 176 5.87 -5.38 -19.34
CA GLN A 176 5.38 -4.80 -18.09
C GLN A 176 5.81 -5.66 -16.89
N GLY A 177 6.38 -4.99 -15.88
CA GLY A 177 6.61 -5.53 -14.53
C GLY A 177 5.51 -5.08 -13.57
N ILE A 178 5.43 -5.77 -12.43
CA ILE A 178 4.50 -5.52 -11.33
C ILE A 178 5.17 -4.63 -10.29
#